data_AF-A0A832SJ63-F1
#
_entry.id   AF-A0A832SJ63-F1
#
_cell.length_a   1.000
_cell.length_b   1.000
_cell.length_c   1.000
_cell.angle_alpha   90.00
_cell.angle_beta   90.00
_cell.angle_gamma   90.00
#
_symmetry.space_group_name_H-M   'P 1'
#
loop_
_entity.id
_entity.type
_entity.pdbx_description
1 polymer ?
#
loop_
_entity_poly.entity_id
_entity_poly.type
_entity_poly.pdbx_seq_one_letter_code
_entity_poly.pdbx_strand_id
1 'polypeptide(L)'
;KSRNWYIGLKEFLGFYSADYLRYYLVSINPYSQDDLNFDWDDFATRINSELIGNLGNLVNRALGFTKKTFDGQIPVPDQYDEKDREVESKIKNLA
;
A
#
# COMPACT_ATOMS: atom_id res chain seq x y z
N LYS A 1 -6.95 -24.96 20.40
CA LYS A 1 -5.63 -24.49 19.90
C LYS A 1 -4.56 -25.04 20.85
N SER A 2 -3.78 -26.05 20.44
CA SER A 2 -3.07 -26.94 21.39
C SER A 2 -1.70 -26.44 21.89
N ARG A 3 -1.15 -25.33 21.36
CA ARG A 3 0.17 -24.80 21.76
C ARG A 3 0.25 -23.29 21.99
N ASN A 4 -0.89 -22.60 21.97
CA ASN A 4 -0.96 -21.12 22.02
C ASN A 4 -0.04 -20.39 21.02
N TRP A 5 0.34 -21.06 19.92
CA TRP A 5 1.19 -20.52 18.87
C TRP A 5 0.33 -20.11 17.68
N TYR A 6 -0.18 -18.88 17.73
CA TYR A 6 -0.96 -18.29 16.66
C TYR A 6 -1.00 -16.77 16.82
N ILE A 7 -1.29 -16.06 15.73
CA ILE A 7 -1.59 -14.62 15.77
C ILE A 7 -3.10 -14.48 15.90
N GLY A 8 -3.58 -14.00 17.04
CA GLY A 8 -5.01 -13.78 17.27
C GLY A 8 -5.49 -12.54 16.52
N LEU A 9 -6.48 -12.68 15.62
CA LEU A 9 -6.98 -11.55 14.84
C LEU A 9 -7.49 -10.40 15.73
N LYS A 10 -8.22 -10.71 16.80
CA LYS A 10 -8.73 -9.68 17.74
C LYS A 10 -7.59 -8.93 18.44
N GLU A 11 -6.53 -9.64 18.81
CA GLU A 11 -5.36 -9.07 19.48
C GLU A 11 -4.56 -8.22 18.49
N PHE A 12 -4.29 -8.74 17.29
CA PHE A 12 -3.61 -8.02 16.22
C PHE A 12 -4.30 -6.70 15.90
N LEU A 13 -5.62 -6.71 15.74
CA LEU A 13 -6.42 -5.51 15.44
C LEU A 13 -6.51 -4.53 16.63
N GLY A 14 -6.09 -4.95 17.83
CA GLY A 14 -5.89 -4.05 18.96
C GLY A 14 -4.62 -3.20 18.84
N PHE A 15 -3.65 -3.63 18.03
CA PHE A 15 -2.36 -2.95 17.84
C PHE A 15 -2.19 -2.33 16.45
N TYR A 16 -2.72 -2.98 15.41
CA TYR A 16 -2.48 -2.63 14.00
C TYR A 16 -3.77 -2.54 13.20
N SER A 17 -3.73 -1.75 12.12
CA SER A 17 -4.84 -1.68 11.16
C SER A 17 -5.06 -3.02 10.46
N ALA A 18 -6.32 -3.33 10.16
CA ALA A 18 -6.69 -4.49 9.35
C ALA A 18 -6.04 -4.46 7.96
N ASP A 19 -5.80 -3.27 7.40
CA ASP A 19 -5.22 -3.14 6.07
C ASP A 19 -3.73 -3.53 6.03
N TYR A 20 -3.02 -3.38 7.15
CA TYR A 20 -1.64 -3.87 7.24
C TYR A 20 -1.60 -5.39 7.15
N LEU A 21 -2.51 -6.06 7.86
CA LEU A 21 -2.61 -7.51 7.79
C LEU A 21 -3.02 -7.98 6.40
N ARG A 22 -4.04 -7.36 5.80
CA ARG A 22 -4.51 -7.70 4.45
C ARG A 22 -3.40 -7.55 3.42
N TYR A 23 -2.74 -6.39 3.43
CA TYR A 23 -1.66 -6.11 2.50
C TYR A 23 -0.52 -7.12 2.65
N TYR A 24 -0.07 -7.35 3.89
CA TYR A 24 1.04 -8.27 4.13
C TYR A 24 0.70 -9.69 3.66
N LEU A 25 -0.45 -10.23 4.09
CA LEU A 25 -0.86 -11.59 3.72
C LEU A 25 -1.00 -11.77 2.21
N VAL A 26 -1.54 -10.78 1.50
CA VAL A 26 -1.61 -10.84 0.02
C VAL A 26 -0.22 -10.72 -0.61
N SER A 27 0.66 -9.88 -0.04
CA SER A 27 2.02 -9.65 -0.58
C SER A 27 2.94 -10.86 -0.47
N ILE A 28 2.74 -11.71 0.54
CA ILE A 28 3.55 -12.92 0.75
C ILE A 28 2.89 -14.17 0.17
N ASN A 29 1.63 -14.10 -0.28
CA ASN A 29 0.88 -15.25 -0.79
C ASN A 29 1.49 -15.78 -2.08
N PRO A 30 2.15 -16.96 -2.07
CA PRO A 30 2.55 -17.58 -3.31
C PRO A 30 1.26 -18.06 -4.00
N TYR A 31 1.13 -17.83 -5.31
CA TYR A 31 0.01 -18.38 -6.09
C TYR A 31 0.03 -19.92 -6.20
N SER A 32 0.96 -20.60 -5.49
CA SER A 32 1.06 -22.05 -5.33
C SER A 32 0.35 -22.52 -4.06
N GLN A 33 0.19 -23.84 -3.90
CA GLN A 33 -0.38 -24.44 -2.68
C GLN A 33 0.62 -24.50 -1.51
N ASP A 34 1.71 -23.75 -1.56
CA ASP A 34 2.76 -23.81 -0.54
C ASP A 34 2.33 -23.12 0.77
N ASP A 35 2.85 -23.62 1.89
CA ASP A 35 2.56 -23.05 3.21
C ASP A 35 3.08 -21.61 3.33
N LEU A 36 2.24 -20.76 3.92
CA LEU A 36 2.55 -19.36 4.20
C LEU A 36 3.17 -19.18 5.58
N ASN A 37 4.36 -18.59 5.62
CA ASN A 37 5.06 -18.24 6.85
C ASN A 37 4.92 -16.74 7.12
N PHE A 38 4.25 -16.39 8.21
CA PHE A 38 4.22 -15.02 8.71
C PHE A 38 5.52 -14.70 9.45
N ASP A 39 6.18 -13.60 9.08
CA ASP A 39 7.38 -13.09 9.72
C ASP A 39 7.15 -11.64 10.20
N TRP A 40 7.50 -11.35 11.46
CA TRP A 40 7.26 -10.03 12.06
C TRP A 40 8.20 -8.95 11.53
N ASP A 41 9.46 -9.29 11.23
CA ASP A 41 10.46 -8.35 10.72
C ASP A 41 10.17 -8.01 9.26
N ASP A 42 9.76 -9.00 8.46
CA ASP A 42 9.30 -8.78 7.09
C ASP A 42 7.98 -7.99 7.07
N PHE A 43 7.02 -8.33 7.94
CA PHE A 43 5.80 -7.54 8.13
C PHE A 43 6.12 -6.06 8.39
N ALA A 44 6.96 -5.78 9.40
CA ALA A 44 7.34 -4.40 9.73
C ALA A 44 8.06 -3.72 8.56
N THR A 45 8.95 -4.42 7.88
CA THR A 45 9.73 -3.89 6.75
C THR A 45 8.82 -3.52 5.57
N ARG A 46 7.89 -4.39 5.18
CA ARG A 46 7.00 -4.15 4.05
C ARG A 46 6.00 -3.04 4.32
N ILE A 47 5.40 -3.02 5.51
CA ILE A 47 4.46 -1.97 5.88
C ILE A 47 5.15 -0.60 5.89
N ASN A 48 6.35 -0.52 6.47
CA ASN A 48 7.07 0.76 6.56
C ASN A 48 7.63 1.21 5.21
N SER A 49 8.22 0.30 4.42
CA SER A 49 8.89 0.69 3.17
C SER A 49 7.90 0.81 2.00
N GLU A 50 6.96 -0.13 1.86
CA GLU A 50 6.07 -0.18 0.70
C GLU A 50 4.79 0.64 0.94
N LEU A 51 4.00 0.30 1.97
CA LEU A 51 2.75 1.01 2.23
C LEU A 51 2.98 2.44 2.69
N ILE A 52 3.83 2.66 3.69
CA ILE A 52 4.05 4.00 4.27
C ILE A 52 5.04 4.78 3.40
N GLY A 53 6.21 4.19 3.13
CA GLY A 53 7.32 4.85 2.44
C GLY A 53 7.06 5.16 0.98
N ASN A 54 6.34 4.30 0.26
CA ASN A 54 6.03 4.52 -1.15
C ASN A 54 4.60 5.04 -1.34
N LEU A 55 3.58 4.22 -1.08
CA LEU A 55 2.19 4.58 -1.39
C LEU A 55 1.69 5.77 -0.55
N GLY A 56 1.88 5.70 0.77
CA GLY A 56 1.46 6.74 1.70
C GLY A 56 2.18 8.06 1.43
N ASN A 57 3.48 8.01 1.17
CA ASN A 57 4.27 9.19 0.80
C ASN A 57 3.81 9.80 -0.52
N LEU A 58 3.52 8.99 -1.55
CA LEU A 58 2.98 9.48 -2.82
C LEU A 58 1.65 10.21 -2.61
N VAL A 59 0.69 9.58 -1.92
CA VAL A 59 -0.63 10.16 -1.64
C VAL A 59 -0.49 11.45 -0.83
N ASN A 60 0.33 11.44 0.24
CA ASN A 60 0.54 12.61 1.09
C ASN A 60 1.17 13.78 0.31
N ARG A 61 2.15 13.51 -0.56
CA ARG A 61 2.76 14.54 -1.41
C ARG A 61 1.76 15.09 -2.41
N ALA A 62 1.06 14.22 -3.15
CA ALA A 62 0.10 14.63 -4.16
C ALA A 62 -0.99 15.54 -3.54
N LEU A 63 -1.64 15.06 -2.47
CA LEU A 63 -2.66 15.84 -1.77
C LEU A 63 -2.10 17.10 -1.10
N GLY A 64 -0.88 17.03 -0.56
CA GLY A 64 -0.20 18.18 0.02
C GLY A 64 0.06 19.29 -1.00
N PHE A 65 0.52 18.94 -2.20
CA PHE A 65 0.68 19.89 -3.31
C PHE A 65 -0.68 20.43 -3.77
N THR A 66 -1.69 19.58 -3.93
CA THR A 66 -3.05 20.02 -4.31
C THR A 66 -3.61 21.02 -3.31
N LYS A 67 -3.51 20.73 -2.01
CA LYS A 67 -3.99 21.63 -0.96
C LYS A 67 -3.23 22.95 -0.93
N LYS A 68 -1.90 22.91 -1.03
CA LYS A 68 -1.05 24.10 -0.89
C LYS A 68 -1.12 25.03 -2.10
N THR A 69 -1.15 24.47 -3.31
CA THR A 69 -0.98 25.23 -4.56
C THR A 69 -2.31 25.51 -5.25
N PHE A 70 -3.31 24.63 -5.07
CA PHE A 70 -4.56 24.66 -5.82
C PHE A 70 -5.80 24.75 -4.92
N ASP A 71 -5.64 25.22 -3.68
CA ASP A 71 -6.71 25.37 -2.67
C ASP A 71 -7.52 24.09 -2.44
N GLY A 72 -6.86 22.93 -2.56
CA GLY A 72 -7.50 21.62 -2.40
C GLY A 72 -8.41 21.21 -3.56
N GLN A 73 -8.41 21.95 -4.67
CA GLN A 73 -9.17 21.63 -5.87
C GLN A 73 -8.28 20.93 -6.90
N ILE A 74 -8.88 20.00 -7.66
CA ILE A 74 -8.17 19.31 -8.74
C ILE A 74 -7.92 20.33 -9.86
N PRO A 75 -6.65 20.60 -10.24
CA PRO A 75 -6.35 21.54 -11.31
C PRO A 75 -6.75 20.97 -12.68
N VAL A 76 -7.04 21.87 -13.62
CA VAL A 76 -7.21 21.50 -15.03
C VAL A 76 -5.81 21.19 -15.59
N PRO A 77 -5.60 20.01 -16.20
CA PRO A 77 -4.31 19.68 -16.78
C PRO A 77 -4.03 20.50 -18.04
N ASP A 78 -2.76 20.87 -18.23
CA ASP A 78 -2.25 21.38 -19.50
C ASP A 78 -2.04 20.24 -20.52
N GLN A 79 -1.46 20.55 -21.68
CA GLN A 79 -1.10 19.53 -22.67
C GLN A 79 -0.06 18.55 -22.11
N TYR A 80 -0.41 17.26 -22.12
CA TYR A 80 0.47 16.19 -21.69
C TYR A 80 1.67 16.02 -22.60
N ASP A 81 2.83 15.97 -21.97
CA ASP A 81 4.10 15.61 -22.60
C ASP A 81 4.21 14.09 -22.81
N GLU A 82 5.37 13.63 -23.26
CA GLU A 82 5.62 12.21 -23.52
C GLU A 82 5.55 11.37 -22.23
N LYS A 83 6.09 11.87 -21.12
CA LYS A 83 6.12 11.14 -19.84
C LYS A 83 4.74 11.05 -19.21
N ASP A 84 3.96 12.12 -19.28
CA ASP A 84 2.57 12.14 -18.82
C ASP A 84 1.76 11.06 -19.55
N ARG A 85 1.90 10.98 -20.87
CA ARG A 85 1.22 9.97 -21.70
C ARG A 85 1.70 8.55 -21.42
N GLU A 86 3.00 8.37 -21.16
CA GLU A 86 3.56 7.07 -20.78
C GLU A 86 2.94 6.57 -19.46
N VAL A 87 2.89 7.44 -18.45
CA VAL A 87 2.28 7.10 -17.15
C VAL A 87 0.78 6.84 -17.29
N GLU A 88 0.05 7.69 -18.04
CA GLU A 88 -1.37 7.49 -18.30
C GLU A 88 -1.65 6.15 -19.00
N SER A 89 -0.82 5.79 -19.99
CA SER A 89 -0.90 4.50 -20.69
C SER A 89 -0.67 3.33 -19.75
N LYS A 90 0.36 3.41 -18.88
CA LYS A 90 0.62 2.37 -17.87
C LYS A 90 -0.57 2.18 -16.94
N ILE A 91 -1.19 3.26 -16.46
CA ILE A 91 -2.37 3.19 -15.59
C ILE A 91 -3.56 2.54 -16.33
N LYS A 92 -3.82 2.94 -17.58
CA LYS A 92 -4.94 2.40 -18.36
C LYS A 92 -4.78 0.93 -18.73
N ASN A 93 -3.56 0.45 -18.90
CA ASN A 93 -3.29 -0.96 -19.23
C ASN A 93 -3.20 -1.88 -18.00
N LEU A 94 -3.16 -1.32 -16.79
CA LEU A 94 -3.19 -2.07 -15.53
C LEU A 94 -4.62 -2.42 -15.07
N ALA A 95 -5.63 -1.70 -15.57
CA ALA A 95 -7.06 -1.88 -15.28
C ALA A 95 -7.75 -2.72 -16.36
#